data_AF-A0A929VAE1-F1
#
_entry.id   AF-A0A929VAE1-F1
#
_cell.length_a   1.000
_cell.length_b   1.000
_cell.length_c   1.000
_cell.angle_alpha   90.00
_cell.angle_beta   90.00
_cell.angle_gamma   90.00
#
_symmetry.space_group_name_H-M   'P 1'
#
loop_
_entity.id
_entity.type
_entity.pdbx_description
1 polymer ?
#
loop_
_entity_poly.entity_id
_entity_poly.type
_entity_poly.pdbx_seq_one_letter_code
_entity_poly.pdbx_strand_id
1 'polypeptide(L)'
;LIPHLNLENKTGRKTIGNIVPDNWVYVQDRTVKMGRFQIYNNWSPYLVKDLSHTVWMGLEYFCNEGDRMWTMEDADFARRAIREMVTLKLIDDPSKVLDYHVERVKKAYPAYFDTYEQIDTLVKYLNTIDNLYCVGRNGQHRYNNIDHSMGTSFEAVKNILSGRTDKSNIWNVNTEQEYHESSNQENEVEVD
;
A
#
# COMPACT_ATOMS: atom_id res chain seq x y z
N LEU A 1 0.89 -18.46 1.07
CA LEU A 1 2.03 -19.18 0.47
C LEU A 1 1.51 -20.23 -0.50
N ILE A 2 2.04 -20.31 -1.71
CA ILE A 2 1.60 -21.27 -2.75
C ILE A 2 2.83 -21.93 -3.39
N PRO A 3 2.71 -23.13 -3.99
CA PRO A 3 3.84 -23.77 -4.66
C PRO A 3 4.14 -23.12 -6.03
N HIS A 4 3.11 -22.61 -6.71
CA HIS A 4 3.23 -22.07 -8.06
C HIS A 4 2.17 -21.00 -8.31
N LEU A 5 2.53 -19.98 -9.10
CA LEU A 5 1.66 -18.90 -9.57
C LEU A 5 1.41 -19.11 -11.07
N ASN A 6 0.15 -19.14 -11.49
CA ASN A 6 -0.24 -19.44 -12.86
C ASN A 6 0.08 -18.34 -13.89
N LEU A 7 0.48 -17.15 -13.44
CA LEU A 7 0.84 -16.06 -14.35
C LEU A 7 2.16 -16.38 -15.07
N GLU A 8 2.09 -16.41 -16.40
CA GLU A 8 3.23 -16.72 -17.25
C GLU A 8 4.11 -15.48 -17.47
N ASN A 9 5.42 -15.63 -17.25
CA ASN A 9 6.38 -14.63 -17.65
C ASN A 9 6.58 -14.65 -19.18
N LYS A 10 5.96 -13.69 -19.86
CA LYS A 10 6.11 -13.47 -21.32
C LYS A 10 7.17 -12.41 -21.66
N THR A 11 7.92 -11.94 -20.66
CA THR A 11 8.95 -10.91 -20.84
C THR A 11 10.29 -11.55 -21.18
N GLY A 12 11.24 -10.75 -21.67
CA GLY A 12 12.63 -11.20 -21.86
C GLY A 12 13.43 -11.33 -20.55
N ARG A 13 12.87 -10.96 -19.39
CA ARG A 13 13.57 -11.00 -18.10
C ARG A 13 13.44 -12.38 -17.47
N LYS A 14 14.57 -13.01 -17.16
CA LYS A 14 14.60 -14.27 -16.41
C LYS A 14 14.35 -14.02 -14.93
N THR A 15 13.50 -14.85 -14.35
CA THR A 15 13.13 -14.83 -12.93
C THR A 15 13.26 -16.23 -12.35
N ILE A 16 13.39 -16.32 -11.03
CA ILE A 16 13.43 -17.62 -10.35
C ILE A 16 12.07 -18.29 -10.48
N GLY A 17 12.06 -19.56 -10.88
CA GLY A 17 10.81 -20.30 -11.12
C GLY A 17 10.00 -19.82 -12.33
N ASN A 18 10.58 -18.95 -13.17
CA ASN A 18 9.93 -18.36 -14.36
C ASN A 18 8.59 -17.65 -14.07
N ILE A 19 8.42 -17.10 -12.86
CA ILE A 19 7.26 -16.28 -12.48
C ILE A 19 7.35 -14.90 -13.13
N VAL A 20 6.25 -14.16 -13.24
CA VAL A 20 6.26 -12.79 -13.76
C VAL A 20 7.25 -11.90 -12.98
N PRO A 21 7.94 -10.94 -13.62
CA PRO A 21 8.98 -10.13 -12.98
C PRO A 21 8.43 -9.02 -12.07
N ASP A 22 7.13 -8.79 -12.07
CA ASP A 22 6.46 -7.72 -11.34
C ASP A 22 6.55 -7.91 -9.82
N ASN A 23 6.82 -6.83 -9.10
CA ASN A 23 6.80 -6.83 -7.64
C ASN A 23 5.36 -6.76 -7.09
N TRP A 24 4.50 -6.01 -7.78
CA TRP A 24 3.07 -5.89 -7.47
C TRP A 24 2.26 -5.64 -8.73
N VAL A 25 0.98 -5.99 -8.67
CA VAL A 25 0.02 -5.81 -9.76
C VAL A 25 -1.28 -5.25 -9.19
N TYR A 26 -1.83 -4.22 -9.84
CA TYR A 26 -3.14 -3.68 -9.50
C TYR A 26 -4.25 -4.51 -10.12
N VAL A 27 -5.34 -4.69 -9.38
CA VAL A 27 -6.50 -5.48 -9.81
C VAL A 27 -7.67 -4.53 -10.03
N GLN A 28 -8.17 -4.49 -11.27
CA GLN A 28 -9.30 -3.66 -11.69
C GLN A 28 -10.53 -4.50 -12.09
N ASP A 29 -10.55 -5.77 -11.66
CA ASP A 29 -11.65 -6.70 -11.95
C ASP A 29 -12.79 -6.53 -10.95
N ARG A 30 -14.00 -6.23 -11.45
CA ARG A 30 -15.21 -5.99 -10.63
C ARG A 30 -15.75 -7.24 -9.94
N THR A 31 -15.31 -8.44 -10.34
CA THR A 31 -15.74 -9.71 -9.76
C THR A 31 -15.08 -10.01 -8.41
N VAL A 32 -14.02 -9.28 -8.06
CA VAL A 32 -13.28 -9.42 -6.80
C VAL A 32 -13.22 -8.11 -6.02
N LYS A 33 -12.75 -8.15 -4.78
CA LYS A 33 -12.49 -6.96 -3.94
C LYS A 33 -11.01 -6.70 -3.69
N MET A 34 -10.14 -7.59 -4.16
CA MET A 34 -8.70 -7.39 -4.12
C MET A 34 -8.35 -6.12 -4.90
N GLY A 35 -7.57 -5.23 -4.30
CA GLY A 35 -7.08 -4.02 -4.98
C GLY A 35 -5.71 -4.20 -5.62
N ARG A 36 -4.86 -5.00 -4.99
CA ARG A 36 -3.50 -5.29 -5.43
C ARG A 36 -3.06 -6.65 -4.89
N PHE A 37 -2.17 -7.31 -5.63
CA PHE A 37 -1.33 -8.37 -5.06
C PHE A 37 0.15 -8.07 -5.28
N GLN A 38 0.99 -8.69 -4.45
CA GLN A 38 2.44 -8.55 -4.45
C GLN A 38 3.09 -9.94 -4.55
N ILE A 39 4.28 -10.01 -5.13
CA ILE A 39 5.07 -11.23 -5.29
C ILE A 39 6.39 -11.04 -4.54
N TYR A 40 6.45 -11.50 -3.28
CA TYR A 40 7.60 -11.23 -2.40
C TYR A 40 8.92 -11.87 -2.89
N ASN A 41 8.84 -12.94 -3.68
CA ASN A 41 10.01 -13.54 -4.34
C ASN A 41 10.80 -12.53 -5.20
N ASN A 42 10.11 -11.53 -5.77
CA ASN A 42 10.73 -10.51 -6.63
C ASN A 42 11.29 -9.32 -5.84
N TRP A 43 10.98 -9.20 -4.53
CA TRP A 43 11.52 -8.15 -3.68
C TRP A 43 12.88 -8.54 -3.11
N SER A 44 13.02 -9.78 -2.64
CA SER A 44 14.29 -10.31 -2.15
C SER A 44 14.20 -11.84 -1.99
N PRO A 45 15.27 -12.59 -2.35
CA PRO A 45 15.32 -14.03 -2.15
C PRO A 45 15.27 -14.43 -0.66
N TYR A 46 15.62 -13.51 0.25
CA TYR A 46 15.66 -13.77 1.69
C TYR A 46 14.31 -13.57 2.38
N LEU A 47 13.29 -13.05 1.69
CA LEU A 47 11.94 -12.95 2.23
C LEU A 47 11.18 -14.28 2.16
N VAL A 48 11.65 -15.25 1.38
CA VAL A 48 10.98 -16.53 1.14
C VAL A 48 11.90 -17.68 1.53
N LYS A 49 11.43 -18.56 2.42
CA LYS A 49 12.26 -19.65 2.97
C LYS A 49 12.68 -20.69 1.92
N ASP A 50 11.73 -21.13 1.08
CA ASP A 50 11.98 -22.10 0.01
C ASP A 50 11.73 -21.44 -1.35
N LEU A 51 12.72 -20.66 -1.79
CA LEU A 51 12.63 -19.80 -2.97
C LEU A 51 12.39 -20.58 -4.28
N SER A 52 12.85 -21.83 -4.35
CA SER A 52 12.75 -22.66 -5.55
C SER A 52 11.40 -23.36 -5.73
N HIS A 53 10.65 -23.56 -4.64
CA HIS A 53 9.40 -24.34 -4.67
C HIS A 53 8.19 -23.58 -4.16
N THR A 54 8.35 -22.35 -3.68
CA THR A 54 7.24 -21.57 -3.14
C THR A 54 7.24 -20.14 -3.64
N VAL A 55 6.03 -19.62 -3.83
CA VAL A 55 5.74 -18.21 -4.12
C VAL A 55 4.99 -17.64 -2.94
N TRP A 56 5.54 -16.58 -2.33
CA TRP A 56 4.86 -15.86 -1.28
C TRP A 56 4.15 -14.63 -1.87
N MET A 57 2.82 -14.68 -1.83
CA MET A 57 1.97 -13.60 -2.29
C MET A 57 1.41 -12.78 -1.13
N GLY A 58 1.40 -11.46 -1.29
CA GLY A 58 0.66 -10.52 -0.44
C GLY A 58 -0.58 -10.05 -1.19
N LEU A 59 -1.75 -10.06 -0.54
CA LEU A 59 -3.01 -9.60 -1.14
C LEU A 59 -3.53 -8.43 -0.33
N GLU A 60 -3.93 -7.35 -1.01
CA GLU A 60 -4.38 -6.12 -0.35
C GLU A 60 -5.85 -5.82 -0.62
N TYR A 61 -6.51 -5.41 0.45
CA TYR A 61 -7.93 -5.11 0.50
C TYR A 61 -8.17 -3.80 1.26
N PHE A 62 -9.12 -3.01 0.78
CA PHE A 62 -9.55 -1.78 1.43
C PHE A 62 -10.88 -2.02 2.15
N CYS A 63 -10.92 -1.68 3.43
CA CYS A 63 -12.12 -1.78 4.26
C CYS A 63 -12.12 -0.69 5.34
N ASN A 64 -13.31 -0.42 5.87
CA ASN A 64 -13.53 0.51 6.97
C ASN A 64 -13.61 -0.24 8.30
N GLU A 65 -13.10 0.37 9.38
CA GLU A 65 -13.22 -0.19 10.72
C GLU A 65 -14.71 -0.42 11.07
N GLY A 66 -15.03 -1.64 11.49
CA GLY A 66 -16.40 -2.05 11.82
C GLY A 66 -17.23 -2.55 10.64
N ASP A 67 -16.76 -2.45 9.40
CA ASP A 67 -17.49 -3.02 8.27
C ASP A 67 -17.43 -4.56 8.23
N ARG A 68 -18.21 -5.17 7.32
CA ARG A 68 -18.30 -6.63 7.20
C ARG A 68 -16.95 -7.30 6.88
N MET A 69 -16.09 -6.63 6.11
CA MET A 69 -14.79 -7.17 5.73
C MET A 69 -13.80 -7.06 6.90
N TRP A 70 -13.81 -5.93 7.60
CA TRP A 70 -12.99 -5.68 8.78
C TRP A 70 -13.32 -6.63 9.93
N THR A 71 -14.61 -6.85 10.19
CA THR A 71 -15.10 -7.70 11.30
C THR A 71 -15.11 -9.19 11.00
N MET A 72 -14.75 -9.59 9.78
CA MET A 72 -14.67 -11.00 9.38
C MET A 72 -13.59 -11.73 10.16
N GLU A 73 -13.82 -12.97 10.57
CA GLU A 73 -12.77 -13.83 11.13
C GLU A 73 -11.66 -14.09 10.11
N ASP A 74 -10.41 -14.21 10.57
CA ASP A 74 -9.23 -14.37 9.69
C ASP A 74 -9.37 -15.55 8.73
N ALA A 75 -9.88 -16.68 9.22
CA ALA A 75 -10.09 -17.87 8.41
C ALA A 75 -11.14 -17.65 7.31
N ASP A 76 -12.19 -16.89 7.59
CA ASP A 76 -13.21 -16.54 6.60
C ASP A 76 -12.69 -15.55 5.56
N PHE A 77 -11.91 -14.57 6.01
CA PHE A 77 -11.25 -13.61 5.14
C PHE A 77 -10.26 -14.31 4.21
N ALA A 78 -9.41 -15.19 4.75
CA ALA A 78 -8.47 -15.99 3.97
C ALA A 78 -9.22 -16.86 2.94
N ARG A 79 -10.26 -17.60 3.35
CA ARG A 79 -11.11 -18.38 2.41
C ARG A 79 -11.69 -17.53 1.29
N ARG A 80 -12.09 -16.29 1.58
CA ARG A 80 -12.57 -15.35 0.56
C ARG A 80 -11.45 -14.94 -0.39
N ALA A 81 -10.30 -14.52 0.14
CA ALA A 81 -9.16 -14.07 -0.66
C ALA A 81 -8.62 -15.18 -1.58
N ILE A 82 -8.53 -16.42 -1.06
CA ILE A 82 -8.11 -17.60 -1.82
C ILE A 82 -9.08 -17.89 -2.97
N ARG A 83 -10.40 -17.78 -2.74
CA ARG A 83 -11.39 -17.93 -3.80
C ARG A 83 -11.22 -16.88 -4.90
N GLU A 84 -10.91 -15.64 -4.54
CA GLU A 84 -10.62 -14.59 -5.52
C GLU A 84 -9.34 -14.87 -6.31
N MET A 85 -8.30 -15.46 -5.70
CA MET A 85 -7.12 -15.91 -6.45
C MET A 85 -7.48 -16.95 -7.52
N VAL A 86 -8.42 -17.85 -7.24
CA VAL A 86 -8.94 -18.82 -8.21
C VAL A 86 -9.77 -18.11 -9.30
N THR A 87 -10.65 -17.18 -8.92
CA THR A 87 -11.43 -16.36 -9.88
C THR A 87 -10.52 -15.62 -10.86
N LEU A 88 -9.44 -15.02 -10.36
CA LEU A 88 -8.42 -14.33 -11.15
C LEU A 88 -7.45 -15.28 -11.87
N LYS A 89 -7.63 -16.60 -11.72
CA LYS A 89 -6.76 -17.65 -12.28
C LYS A 89 -5.29 -17.52 -11.87
N LEU A 90 -5.01 -16.95 -10.70
CA LEU A 90 -3.67 -16.91 -10.12
C LEU A 90 -3.24 -18.30 -9.61
N ILE A 91 -4.21 -19.11 -9.20
CA ILE A 91 -4.08 -20.53 -8.85
C ILE A 91 -5.28 -21.31 -9.37
N ASP A 92 -5.13 -22.62 -9.55
CA ASP A 92 -6.21 -23.47 -10.05
C ASP A 92 -7.24 -23.87 -8.99
N ASP A 93 -6.79 -24.09 -7.75
CA ASP A 93 -7.62 -24.64 -6.69
C ASP A 93 -7.20 -24.09 -5.31
N PRO A 94 -8.15 -23.86 -4.38
CA PRO A 94 -7.83 -23.43 -3.01
C PRO A 94 -6.84 -24.34 -2.28
N SER A 95 -6.81 -25.65 -2.59
CA SER A 95 -5.90 -26.63 -1.99
C SER A 95 -4.43 -26.37 -2.30
N LYS A 96 -4.12 -25.46 -3.24
CA LYS A 96 -2.75 -25.04 -3.54
C LYS A 96 -2.18 -24.11 -2.47
N VAL A 97 -3.00 -23.56 -1.59
CA VAL A 97 -2.53 -22.65 -0.54
C VAL A 97 -1.98 -23.46 0.62
N LEU A 98 -0.67 -23.30 0.85
CA LEU A 98 0.08 -24.02 1.88
C LEU A 98 -0.06 -23.38 3.26
N ASP A 99 -0.19 -22.05 3.28
CA ASP A 99 -0.26 -21.25 4.51
C ASP A 99 -0.83 -19.85 4.22
N TYR A 100 -1.39 -19.20 5.24
CA TYR A 100 -1.91 -17.83 5.18
C TYR A 100 -1.70 -17.06 6.50
N HIS A 101 -1.59 -15.74 6.38
CA HIS A 101 -1.63 -14.78 7.49
C HIS A 101 -2.56 -13.64 7.11
N VAL A 102 -3.34 -13.13 8.07
CA VAL A 102 -4.21 -11.97 7.89
C VAL A 102 -3.79 -10.89 8.88
N GLU A 103 -3.48 -9.70 8.38
CA GLU A 103 -3.12 -8.55 9.19
C GLU A 103 -4.12 -7.41 8.93
N ARG A 104 -4.62 -6.77 9.99
CA ARG A 104 -5.52 -5.61 9.88
C ARG A 104 -4.84 -4.37 10.42
N VAL A 105 -4.64 -3.40 9.55
CA VAL A 105 -3.96 -2.15 9.90
C VAL A 105 -4.98 -1.02 10.02
N LYS A 106 -5.22 -0.54 11.24
CA LYS A 106 -6.04 0.65 11.48
C LYS A 106 -5.34 1.89 10.92
N LYS A 107 -6.12 2.84 10.40
CA LYS A 107 -5.62 4.14 9.91
C LYS A 107 -4.52 3.99 8.84
N ALA A 108 -4.65 3.01 7.96
CA ALA A 108 -3.64 2.74 6.92
C ALA A 108 -3.59 3.84 5.85
N TYR A 109 -4.72 4.41 5.48
CA TYR A 109 -4.84 5.41 4.42
C TYR A 109 -5.50 6.69 4.96
N PRO A 110 -4.78 7.83 4.99
CA PRO A 110 -5.41 9.13 5.11
C PRO A 110 -6.29 9.33 3.89
N ALA A 111 -7.58 9.48 4.14
CA ALA A 111 -8.55 9.69 3.09
C ALA A 111 -9.01 11.15 3.11
N TYR A 112 -9.10 11.73 1.91
CA TYR A 112 -9.36 13.14 1.68
C TYR A 112 -10.80 13.33 1.23
N PHE A 113 -11.73 13.16 2.16
CA PHE A 113 -13.16 13.33 1.92
C PHE A 113 -13.83 14.01 3.14
N ASP A 114 -15.12 14.30 3.03
CA ASP A 114 -15.93 14.99 4.05
C ASP A 114 -15.29 16.30 4.53
N THR A 115 -14.92 16.39 5.80
CA THR A 115 -14.41 17.61 6.44
C THR A 115 -12.94 17.89 6.17
N TYR A 116 -12.30 17.14 5.26
CA TYR A 116 -10.88 17.34 4.93
C TYR A 116 -10.60 18.75 4.40
N GLU A 117 -11.57 19.41 3.75
CA GLU A 117 -11.44 20.82 3.33
C GLU A 117 -11.14 21.79 4.49
N GLN A 118 -11.45 21.40 5.74
CA GLN A 118 -11.21 22.19 6.94
C GLN A 118 -9.89 21.85 7.65
N ILE A 119 -9.03 21.03 7.04
CA ILE A 119 -7.76 20.58 7.65
C ILE A 119 -6.88 21.75 8.10
N ASP A 120 -6.85 22.85 7.35
CA ASP A 120 -6.08 24.05 7.70
C ASP A 120 -6.54 24.70 9.00
N THR A 121 -7.84 24.61 9.32
CA THR A 121 -8.39 25.09 10.59
C THR A 121 -7.85 24.26 11.75
N LEU A 122 -7.80 22.93 11.59
CA LEU A 122 -7.21 22.02 12.57
C LEU A 122 -5.71 22.27 12.71
N VAL A 123 -4.97 22.39 11.60
CA VAL A 123 -3.52 22.67 11.61
C VAL A 123 -3.22 23.97 12.34
N LYS A 124 -3.98 25.04 12.07
CA LYS A 124 -3.85 26.33 12.79
C LYS A 124 -4.05 26.17 14.28
N TYR A 125 -5.09 25.44 14.70
CA TYR A 125 -5.32 25.16 16.12
C TYR A 125 -4.17 24.35 16.75
N LEU A 126 -3.74 23.25 16.11
CA LEU A 126 -2.65 22.42 16.63
C LEU A 126 -1.33 23.18 16.76
N ASN A 127 -1.06 24.12 15.85
CA ASN A 127 0.14 24.95 15.89
C ASN A 127 0.17 25.92 17.09
N THR A 128 -0.97 26.21 17.73
CA THR A 128 -1.02 27.02 18.98
C THR A 128 -0.47 26.27 20.21
N ILE A 129 -0.29 24.96 20.11
CA ILE A 129 0.27 24.13 21.18
C ILE A 129 1.79 24.08 20.98
N ASP A 130 2.53 24.77 21.84
CA ASP A 130 3.97 25.00 21.66
C ASP A 130 4.78 23.71 21.52
N ASN A 131 4.52 22.73 22.38
CA ASN A 131 5.27 21.47 22.46
C ASN A 131 4.67 20.31 21.65
N LEU A 132 3.74 20.58 20.73
CA LEU A 132 3.13 19.56 19.87
C LEU A 132 3.68 19.63 18.44
N TYR A 133 4.26 18.51 17.98
CA TYR A 133 4.76 18.36 16.61
C TYR A 133 4.04 17.22 15.90
N CYS A 134 3.37 17.54 14.80
CA CYS A 134 2.65 16.56 13.97
C CYS A 134 3.57 16.06 12.86
N VAL A 135 3.90 14.76 12.90
CA VAL A 135 4.84 14.12 11.97
C VAL A 135 4.26 12.85 11.37
N GLY A 136 4.77 12.47 10.20
CA GLY A 136 4.41 11.25 9.51
C GLY A 136 2.99 11.24 8.94
N ARG A 137 2.65 10.10 8.31
CA ARG A 137 1.41 9.90 7.55
C ARG A 137 0.13 10.30 8.29
N ASN A 138 -0.13 9.70 9.46
CA ASN A 138 -1.35 9.99 10.22
C ASN A 138 -1.23 11.21 11.13
N GLY A 139 -0.03 11.57 11.58
CA GLY A 139 0.15 12.78 12.40
C GLY A 139 -0.16 14.04 11.59
N GLN A 140 0.17 14.04 10.30
CA GLN A 140 -0.17 15.13 9.38
C GLN A 140 -1.47 14.89 8.58
N HIS A 141 -2.09 13.72 8.74
CA HIS A 141 -3.19 13.22 7.89
C HIS A 141 -2.90 13.41 6.39
N ARG A 142 -1.70 13.01 5.96
CA ARG A 142 -1.23 13.10 4.58
C ARG A 142 -0.77 11.75 4.07
N TYR A 143 -1.11 11.46 2.82
CA TYR A 143 -0.67 10.30 2.06
C TYR A 143 0.83 10.36 1.80
N ASN A 144 1.61 9.95 2.80
CA ASN A 144 3.06 9.97 2.78
C ASN A 144 3.63 8.56 2.58
N ASN A 145 4.75 8.50 1.85
CA ASN A 145 5.67 7.38 1.88
C ASN A 145 6.58 7.45 3.11
N ILE A 146 7.42 6.42 3.29
CA ILE A 146 8.29 6.27 4.47
C ILE A 146 9.32 7.40 4.54
N ASP A 147 9.96 7.74 3.44
CA ASP A 147 10.94 8.81 3.30
C ASP A 147 10.36 10.19 3.66
N HIS A 148 9.15 10.51 3.19
CA HIS A 148 8.45 11.73 3.58
C HIS A 148 8.14 11.74 5.08
N SER A 149 7.66 10.61 5.61
CA SER A 149 7.34 10.49 7.04
C SER A 149 8.59 10.66 7.92
N MET A 150 9.73 10.10 7.50
CA MET A 150 11.02 10.33 8.18
C MET A 150 11.47 11.80 8.05
N GLY A 151 11.32 12.40 6.87
CA GLY A 151 11.64 13.81 6.62
C GLY A 151 10.94 14.76 7.59
N THR A 152 9.63 14.55 7.82
CA THR A 152 8.87 15.37 8.80
C THR A 152 9.45 15.26 10.22
N SER A 153 9.96 14.09 10.60
CA SER A 153 10.57 13.86 11.91
C SER A 153 11.94 14.55 12.03
N PHE A 154 12.74 14.54 10.97
CA PHE A 154 13.99 15.29 10.95
C PHE A 154 13.78 16.79 11.10
N GLU A 155 12.78 17.35 10.42
CA GLU A 155 12.42 18.77 10.58
C GLU A 155 11.93 19.09 12.00
N ALA A 156 11.14 18.20 12.61
CA ALA A 156 10.72 18.36 14.00
C ALA A 156 11.92 18.39 14.97
N VAL A 157 12.88 17.46 14.83
CA VAL A 157 14.09 17.43 15.65
C VAL A 157 14.95 18.68 15.46
N LYS A 158 15.14 19.15 14.21
CA LYS A 158 15.86 20.40 13.93
C LYS A 158 15.20 21.60 14.60
N ASN A 159 13.86 21.66 14.59
CA ASN A 159 13.13 22.74 15.25
C ASN A 159 13.36 22.74 16.76
N ILE A 160 13.29 21.56 17.38
CA ILE A 160 13.54 21.40 18.82
C ILE A 160 14.97 21.82 19.18
N LEU A 161 15.98 21.35 18.44
CA LEU A 161 17.39 21.66 18.72
C LEU A 161 17.75 23.14 18.51
N SER A 162 17.08 23.81 17.57
CA SER A 162 17.31 25.24 17.28
C SER A 162 16.42 26.19 18.08
N GLY A 163 15.46 25.68 18.86
CA GLY A 163 14.46 26.51 19.54
C GLY A 163 13.45 27.17 18.60
N ARG A 164 13.32 26.67 17.35
CA ARG A 164 12.33 27.18 16.40
C ARG A 164 10.92 26.72 16.80
N THR A 165 10.04 27.68 17.05
CA THR A 165 8.63 27.43 17.42
C THR A 165 7.71 27.35 16.20
N ASP A 166 8.07 27.99 15.09
CA ASP A 166 7.33 27.90 13.82
C ASP A 166 7.44 26.50 13.21
N LYS A 167 6.30 25.86 12.93
CA LYS A 167 6.19 24.47 12.47
C LYS A 167 5.94 24.33 10.97
N SER A 168 5.94 25.45 10.22
CA SER A 168 5.63 25.47 8.78
C SER A 168 6.52 24.53 7.96
N ASN A 169 7.82 24.43 8.28
CA ASN A 169 8.76 23.55 7.60
C ASN A 169 8.38 22.07 7.72
N ILE A 170 7.82 21.65 8.85
CA ILE A 170 7.36 20.27 9.08
C ILE A 170 6.13 19.99 8.23
N TRP A 171 5.17 20.92 8.21
CA TRP A 171 3.96 20.84 7.39
C TRP A 171 4.23 20.96 5.89
N ASN A 172 5.38 21.46 5.47
CA ASN A 172 5.72 21.64 4.05
C ASN A 172 6.65 20.55 3.50
N VAL A 173 6.99 19.53 4.30
CA VAL A 173 7.66 18.35 3.75
C VAL A 173 6.76 17.75 2.67
N ASN A 174 7.32 17.65 1.46
CA ASN A 174 6.68 17.06 0.28
C ASN A 174 5.49 17.83 -0.34
N THR A 175 5.34 19.15 -0.11
CA THR A 175 4.29 19.95 -0.79
C THR A 175 4.63 20.39 -2.22
N GLU A 176 5.87 20.24 -2.67
CA GLU A 176 6.32 20.69 -4.00
C GLU A 176 6.24 19.62 -5.10
N GLN A 177 5.95 18.37 -4.75
CA GLN A 177 5.64 17.31 -5.72
C GLN A 177 4.14 17.06 -5.75
N GLU A 178 3.41 17.99 -6.37
CA GLU A 178 2.11 17.64 -6.94
C GLU A 178 2.28 16.34 -7.73
N TYR A 179 1.45 15.35 -7.38
CA TYR A 179 1.35 14.04 -8.00
C TYR A 179 1.66 14.09 -9.51
N HIS A 180 2.69 13.37 -9.95
CA HIS A 180 3.05 13.16 -11.36
C HIS A 180 2.01 12.31 -12.15
N GLU A 181 0.75 12.24 -11.71
CA GLU A 181 -0.36 11.58 -12.41
C GLU A 181 -1.35 12.59 -13.01
N SER A 182 -0.91 13.81 -13.31
CA SER A 182 -1.57 14.64 -14.32
C SER A 182 -1.19 14.11 -15.72
N SER A 183 -1.97 13.16 -16.21
CA SER A 183 -1.82 12.61 -17.56
C SER A 183 -2.11 13.67 -18.61
N ASN A 184 -1.07 14.32 -19.11
CA ASN A 184 -1.05 14.97 -20.42
C ASN A 184 -0.14 14.16 -21.35
N GLN A 185 -0.60 12.97 -21.75
CA GLN A 185 -0.12 12.29 -22.96
C GLN A 185 -1.29 11.55 -23.61
N GLU A 186 -1.93 12.21 -24.58
CA GLU A 186 -2.71 11.54 -25.62
C GLU A 186 -1.75 10.65 -26.42
N ASN A 187 -1.80 9.34 -26.18
CA ASN A 187 -1.31 8.37 -27.14
C ASN A 187 -2.55 7.66 -27.70
N GLU A 188 -3.05 8.18 -28.81
CA GLU A 188 -3.94 7.43 -29.69
C GLU A 188 -3.20 6.17 -30.15
N VAL A 189 -3.76 5.00 -29.83
CA VAL A 189 -3.38 3.74 -30.46
C VAL A 189 -4.64 3.25 -31.18
N GLU A 190 -4.64 3.38 -32.50
CA GLU A 190 -5.60 2.72 -33.39
C GLU A 190 -5.52 1.21 -33.16
N VAL A 191 -6.70 0.58 -33.04
CA VAL A 191 -6.85 -0.87 -32.99
C VAL A 191 -7.64 -1.27 -34.23
N ASP A 192 -6.97 -2.00 -35.12
CA ASP A 192 -7.60 -2.86 -36.15
C ASP A 192 -7.99 -4.21 -35.52
#